data_AF-A0AAD5AXI6-F1
#
_entry.id   AF-A0AAD5AXI6-F1
#
_cell.length_a   1.000
_cell.length_b   1.000
_cell.length_c   1.000
_cell.angle_alpha   90.00
_cell.angle_beta   90.00
_cell.angle_gamma   90.00
#
_symmetry.space_group_name_H-M   'P 1'
#
loop_
_entity.id
_entity.type
_entity.pdbx_description
1 polymer ?
#
loop_
_entity_poly.entity_id
_entity_poly.type
_entity_poly.pdbx_seq_one_letter_code
_entity_poly.pdbx_strand_id
1 'polypeptide(L)' 'RVYGRNADAVREALLASRSELRVLLNPQKPRRNSFEVTLIEGIKEVVLWTGIKKGPPRKLKFPDPAEVVTALEDALKNK' A
#
# COMPACT_ATOMS: atom_id res chain seq x y z
N ARG A 1 15.12 -10.03 0.69
CA ARG A 1 14.57 -8.76 1.23
C ARG A 1 13.03 -8.81 1.13
N VAL A 2 12.32 -9.27 2.18
CA VAL A 2 10.85 -9.55 2.12
C VAL A 2 10.02 -8.28 1.90
N TYR A 3 10.26 -7.22 2.68
CA TYR A 3 9.53 -5.95 2.56
C TYR A 3 9.64 -5.32 1.17
N GLY A 4 10.85 -5.30 0.60
CA GLY A 4 11.08 -4.73 -0.74
C GLY A 4 10.28 -5.44 -1.81
N ARG A 5 10.38 -6.78 -1.89
CA ARG A 5 9.64 -7.57 -2.89
C ARG A 5 8.12 -7.38 -2.79
N ASN A 6 7.58 -7.29 -1.58
CA ASN A 6 6.15 -7.05 -1.40
C ASN A 6 5.76 -5.61 -1.78
N ALA A 7 6.61 -4.63 -1.51
CA ALA A 7 6.38 -3.25 -1.93
C ALA A 7 6.43 -3.11 -3.45
N ASP A 8 7.37 -3.79 -4.12
CA ASP A 8 7.47 -3.82 -5.58
C ASP A 8 6.23 -4.47 -6.21
N ALA A 9 5.77 -5.62 -5.69
CA ALA A 9 4.57 -6.29 -6.18
C ALA A 9 3.31 -5.43 -6.06
N VAL A 10 3.13 -4.74 -4.91
CA VAL A 10 2.02 -3.80 -4.72
C VAL A 10 2.14 -2.62 -5.68
N ARG A 11 3.35 -2.07 -5.88
CA ARG A 11 3.58 -0.98 -6.82
C ARG A 11 3.22 -1.38 -8.25
N GLU A 12 3.65 -2.55 -8.71
CA GLU A 12 3.34 -3.06 -10.05
C GLU A 12 1.83 -3.22 -10.24
N ALA A 13 1.12 -3.80 -9.27
CA ALA A 13 -0.33 -3.95 -9.31
C ALA A 13 -1.06 -2.60 -9.37
N LEU A 14 -0.63 -1.62 -8.57
CA LEU A 14 -1.22 -0.27 -8.58
C LEU A 14 -1.01 0.44 -9.93
N LEU A 15 0.20 0.35 -10.50
CA LEU A 15 0.52 0.95 -11.79
C LEU A 15 -0.19 0.24 -12.95
N ALA A 16 -0.40 -1.08 -12.85
CA ALA A 16 -1.16 -1.85 -13.83
C ALA A 16 -2.66 -1.49 -13.80
N SER A 17 -3.21 -1.26 -12.61
CA SER A 17 -4.60 -0.79 -12.44
C SER A 17 -4.78 0.66 -12.91
N ARG A 18 -3.83 1.55 -12.57
CA ARG A 18 -3.84 2.97 -12.95
C ARG A 18 -2.45 3.49 -13.24
N SER A 19 -2.12 3.58 -14.53
CA SER A 19 -0.81 4.02 -15.01
C SER A 19 -0.49 5.49 -14.68
N GLU A 20 -1.50 6.30 -14.43
CA GLU A 20 -1.38 7.73 -14.04
C GLU A 20 -0.96 7.95 -12.58
N LEU A 21 -0.98 6.90 -11.74
CA LEU A 21 -0.62 7.03 -10.33
C LEU A 21 0.89 7.19 -10.14
N ARG A 22 1.28 8.14 -9.28
CA ARG A 22 2.65 8.25 -8.81
C ARG A 22 2.85 7.43 -7.53
N VAL A 23 3.47 6.26 -7.67
CA VAL A 23 3.80 5.39 -6.52
C VAL A 23 5.21 5.70 -6.01
N LEU A 24 5.32 6.11 -4.75
CA LEU A 24 6.59 6.37 -4.08
C LEU A 24 6.87 5.31 -3.00
N LEU A 25 8.06 4.72 -3.02
CA LEU A 25 8.48 3.75 -2.01
C LEU A 25 9.33 4.42 -0.94
N ASN A 26 8.81 4.48 0.29
CA ASN A 26 9.48 5.08 1.45
C ASN A 26 10.13 6.46 1.15
N PRO A 27 9.34 7.46 0.71
CA PRO A 27 9.87 8.81 0.45
C PRO A 27 10.47 9.46 1.70
N GLN A 28 10.07 8.99 2.87
CA GLN A 28 10.61 9.34 4.18
C GLN A 28 11.13 8.08 4.87
N LYS A 29 11.94 8.27 5.93
CA LYS A 29 12.45 7.16 6.74
C LYS A 29 11.30 6.29 7.24
N PRO A 30 11.20 5.00 6.82
CA PRO A 30 10.04 4.19 7.13
C PRO A 30 10.04 3.75 8.59
N ARG A 31 8.84 3.50 9.11
CA ARG A 31 8.66 2.92 10.44
C ARG A 31 9.22 1.49 10.46
N ARG A 32 9.90 1.14 11.55
CA ARG A 32 10.52 -0.19 11.70
C ARG A 32 9.44 -1.27 11.78
N ASN A 33 9.61 -2.35 11.02
CA ASN A 33 8.80 -3.57 11.07
C ASN A 33 7.29 -3.40 10.72
N SER A 34 6.90 -2.33 10.02
CA SER A 34 5.56 -2.15 9.46
C SER A 34 5.57 -2.23 7.93
N PHE A 35 4.39 -2.48 7.36
CA PHE A 35 4.12 -2.39 5.93
C PHE A 35 2.81 -1.62 5.79
N GLU A 36 2.85 -0.48 5.12
CA GLU A 36 1.76 0.50 5.11
C GLU A 36 1.62 1.02 3.69
N VAL A 37 0.39 1.20 3.24
CA VAL A 37 0.06 1.78 1.93
C VAL A 37 -0.96 2.88 2.16
N THR A 38 -0.62 4.08 1.73
CA THR A 38 -1.44 5.28 1.91
C THR A 38 -1.63 5.94 0.56
N LEU A 39 -2.87 6.25 0.22
CA LEU A 39 -3.24 7.12 -0.89
C LEU A 39 -3.22 8.57 -0.41
N ILE A 40 -2.55 9.44 -1.17
CA ILE A 40 -2.50 10.88 -0.90
C ILE A 40 -3.23 11.59 -2.05
N GLU A 41 -4.29 12.31 -1.73
CA GLU A 41 -5.05 13.16 -2.66
C GLU A 41 -5.08 14.60 -2.12
N GLY A 42 -4.13 15.42 -2.56
CA GLY A 42 -3.95 16.78 -2.05
C GLY A 42 -3.59 16.78 -0.56
N ILE A 43 -4.52 17.23 0.29
CA ILE A 43 -4.37 17.28 1.76
C ILE A 43 -4.96 16.03 2.44
N LYS A 44 -5.74 15.22 1.69
CA LYS A 44 -6.41 14.03 2.22
C LYS A 44 -5.48 12.82 2.13
N GLU A 45 -5.33 12.13 3.25
CA GLU A 45 -4.64 10.83 3.32
C GLU A 45 -5.66 9.73 3.61
N VAL A 46 -5.63 8.67 2.82
CA VAL A 46 -6.47 7.48 3.01
C VAL A 46 -5.56 6.27 3.16
N VAL A 47 -5.67 5.58 4.30
CA VAL A 47 -4.92 4.34 4.54
C VAL A 47 -5.57 3.21 3.77
N LEU A 48 -4.88 2.70 2.74
CA LEU A 48 -5.33 1.54 1.96
C LEU A 48 -4.97 0.22 2.67
N TRP A 49 -3.83 0.18 3.35
CA TRP A 49 -3.41 -0.97 4.13
C TRP A 49 -2.53 -0.60 5.30
N THR A 50 -2.70 -1.29 6.43
CA THR A 50 -1.76 -1.24 7.55
C THR A 50 -1.47 -2.62 8.12
N GLY A 51 -0.19 -3.00 8.06
CA GLY A 51 0.36 -4.19 8.70
C GLY A 51 0.73 -3.99 10.17
N ILE A 52 0.50 -2.80 10.75
CA ILE A 52 0.85 -2.52 12.17
C ILE A 52 0.02 -3.40 13.10
N LYS A 53 -1.30 -3.46 12.86
CA LYS A 53 -2.26 -4.22 13.69
C LYS A 53 -2.30 -5.71 13.34
N LYS A 54 -1.65 -6.10 12.23
CA LYS A 54 -1.50 -7.50 11.84
C LYS A 54 -0.33 -8.06 12.68
N GLY A 55 -0.68 -8.69 13.81
CA GLY A 55 0.26 -9.27 14.77
C GLY A 55 1.12 -10.39 14.19
N PRO A 56 1.75 -11.22 15.04
CA PRO A 56 2.28 -12.51 14.58
C PRO A 56 1.11 -13.35 14.02
N PRO A 57 1.27 -14.08 12.90
CA PRO A 57 2.48 -14.31 12.09
C PRO A 57 2.84 -13.20 11.08
N ARG A 58 4.15 -13.00 10.82
CA ARG A 58 4.70 -11.95 9.93
C ARG A 58 4.10 -11.89 8.52
N LYS A 59 3.69 -13.03 7.97
CA LYS A 59 3.06 -13.11 6.64
C LYS A 59 1.81 -12.23 6.52
N LEU A 60 1.06 -12.07 7.61
CA LEU A 60 -0.19 -11.29 7.63
C LEU A 60 0.05 -9.77 7.56
N LYS A 61 1.29 -9.31 7.70
CA LYS A 61 1.64 -7.89 7.58
C LYS A 61 1.62 -7.41 6.13
N PHE A 62 1.80 -8.33 5.18
CA PHE A 62 1.85 -8.04 3.77
C PHE A 62 0.48 -8.34 3.16
N PRO A 63 -0.12 -7.39 2.44
CA PRO A 63 -1.39 -7.64 1.75
C PRO A 63 -1.15 -8.50 0.51
N ASP A 64 -2.23 -9.05 -0.01
CA ASP A 64 -2.27 -9.42 -1.43
C ASP A 64 -2.30 -8.11 -2.26
N PRO A 65 -1.49 -7.98 -3.34
CA PRO A 65 -1.55 -6.80 -4.21
C PRO A 65 -2.96 -6.46 -4.71
N ALA A 66 -3.79 -7.46 -4.98
CA ALA A 66 -5.17 -7.24 -5.43
C ALA A 66 -6.04 -6.59 -4.35
N GLU A 67 -5.83 -6.91 -3.08
CA GLU A 67 -6.56 -6.30 -1.96
C GLU A 67 -6.30 -4.79 -1.87
N VAL A 68 -5.06 -4.37 -2.11
CA VAL A 68 -4.69 -2.95 -2.14
C VAL A 68 -5.30 -2.23 -3.35
N VAL A 69 -5.38 -2.90 -4.51
CA VAL A 69 -6.03 -2.34 -5.71
C VAL A 69 -7.53 -2.15 -5.48
N THR A 70 -8.20 -3.13 -4.88
CA THR A 70 -9.63 -3.00 -4.52
C THR A 70 -9.84 -1.84 -3.55
N ALA A 71 -9.02 -1.75 -2.49
CA ALA A 71 -9.10 -0.64 -1.53
C ALA A 71 -8.87 0.73 -2.19
N LEU A 72 -7.96 0.81 -3.17
CA LEU A 72 -7.74 2.01 -3.98
C LEU A 72 -9.00 2.37 -4.78
N GLU A 73 -9.58 1.40 -5.50
CA GLU A 73 -10.79 1.66 -6.29
C GLU A 73 -11.95 2.12 -5.42
N ASP A 74 -12.15 1.51 -4.27
CA ASP A 74 -13.21 1.87 -3.33
C ASP A 74 -12.99 3.28 -2.75
N ALA A 75 -11.74 3.63 -2.43
CA ALA A 75 -11.38 4.97 -1.99
C ALA A 75 -11.64 6.04 -3.06
N LEU A 76 -11.54 5.69 -4.34
CA LEU A 76 -11.77 6.60 -5.48
C LEU A 76 -13.23 6.64 -5.93
N LYS A 77 -14.03 5.60 -5.64
CA LYS A 77 -15.48 5.53 -5.92
C LYS A 77 -16.31 6.31 -4.89
N ASN A 78 -15.90 6.32 -3.61
CA ASN A 78 -16.56 7.09 -2.55
C ASN A 78 -16.22 8.60 -2.59
N LYS A 79 -16.22 9.18 -3.79
CA LYS A 79 -15.93 10.59 -4.03
C LYS A 79 -17.22 11.41 -4.09
#